data_AF-A0A0A6VKL3-F1
#
_entry.id   AF-A0A0A6VKL3-F1
#
_cell.length_a   1.000
_cell.length_b   1.000
_cell.length_c   1.000
_cell.angle_alpha   90.00
_cell.angle_beta   90.00
_cell.angle_gamma   90.00
#
_symmetry.space_group_name_H-M   'P 1'
#
loop_
_entity.id
_entity.type
_entity.pdbx_description
1 polymer ?
#
loop_
_entity_poly.entity_id
_entity_poly.type
_entity_poly.pdbx_seq_one_letter_code
_entity_poly.pdbx_strand_id
1 'polypeptide(L)'
;MVSVSEDGGKTFRILIPYSGIHPDHHAWWIHPYNPSFIIDGDDGGLAITRDKGKTWQFESKLPVGQFYHINVDNALPYHVMGGLQDNGSWYGPAYVWINSGIRNSYWTEVGGGDGFDVVPDPDNYNWVYSMSQEGELGRYNVATGEQ
;
A
#
# COMPACT_ATOMS: atom_id res chain seq x y z
N MET A 1 -9.29 3.35 11.83
CA MET A 1 -9.24 3.53 13.31
C MET A 1 -9.91 2.32 13.95
N VAL A 2 -9.33 1.77 15.03
CA VAL A 2 -9.92 0.64 15.77
C VAL A 2 -10.15 1.03 17.22
N SER A 3 -11.33 0.71 17.74
CA SER A 3 -11.69 0.85 19.16
C SER A 3 -11.75 -0.50 19.85
N VAL A 4 -11.45 -0.51 21.15
CA VAL A 4 -11.48 -1.72 22.00
C VAL A 4 -12.36 -1.50 23.22
N SER A 5 -13.06 -2.56 23.62
CA SER A 5 -13.80 -2.66 24.87
C SER A 5 -13.33 -3.89 25.65
N GLU A 6 -13.23 -3.74 26.98
CA GLU A 6 -12.85 -4.82 27.91
C GLU A 6 -13.97 -5.10 28.94
N ASP A 7 -15.15 -4.50 28.74
CA ASP A 7 -16.29 -4.56 29.67
C ASP A 7 -17.60 -5.05 29.01
N GLY A 8 -17.46 -5.80 27.91
CA GLY A 8 -18.59 -6.34 27.16
C GLY A 8 -19.29 -5.30 26.28
N GLY A 9 -18.56 -4.28 25.81
CA GLY A 9 -19.08 -3.27 24.89
C GLY A 9 -19.77 -2.08 25.57
N LYS A 10 -19.59 -1.87 26.88
CA LYS A 10 -20.20 -0.74 27.59
C LYS A 10 -19.39 0.53 27.43
N THR A 11 -18.07 0.40 27.44
CA THR A 11 -17.15 1.51 27.18
C THR A 11 -16.12 1.12 26.13
N PHE A 12 -15.69 2.12 25.36
CA PHE A 12 -14.70 1.97 24.31
C PHE A 12 -13.58 2.99 24.48
N ARG A 13 -12.37 2.58 24.13
CA ARG A 13 -11.22 3.47 23.94
C ARG A 13 -10.58 3.21 22.59
N ILE A 14 -9.86 4.19 22.06
CA ILE A 14 -9.08 4.02 20.84
C ILE A 14 -7.93 3.04 21.12
N LEU A 15 -7.83 2.00 20.30
CA LEU A 15 -6.71 1.08 20.27
C LEU A 15 -5.71 1.50 19.20
N ILE A 16 -6.21 1.70 17.98
CA ILE A 16 -5.42 2.12 16.82
C ILE A 16 -5.97 3.47 16.38
N PRO A 17 -5.24 4.59 16.59
CA PRO A 17 -5.63 5.89 16.05
C PRO A 17 -5.54 5.88 14.52
N TYR A 18 -6.16 6.86 13.86
CA TYR A 18 -6.06 6.99 12.39
C TYR A 18 -4.61 7.08 11.90
N SER A 19 -3.72 7.70 12.68
CA SER A 19 -2.28 7.80 12.40
C SER A 19 -1.47 6.57 12.82
N GLY A 20 -2.12 5.45 13.14
CA GLY A 20 -1.48 4.24 13.62
C GLY A 20 -0.93 3.40 12.45
N ILE A 21 -1.60 2.29 12.18
CA ILE A 21 -1.41 1.52 10.94
C ILE A 21 -2.43 1.98 9.89
N HIS A 22 -2.36 1.41 8.69
CA HIS A 22 -3.25 1.76 7.58
C HIS A 22 -4.74 1.59 7.98
N PRO A 23 -5.65 2.47 7.54
CA PRO A 23 -7.09 2.33 7.76
C PRO A 23 -7.69 1.18 6.93
N ASP A 24 -9.02 1.02 7.03
CA ASP A 24 -9.81 0.04 6.28
C ASP A 24 -9.48 -1.42 6.66
N HIS A 25 -9.70 -1.69 7.96
CA HIS A 25 -9.47 -2.98 8.61
C HIS A 25 -10.57 -3.99 8.23
N HIS A 26 -10.20 -5.05 7.53
CA HIS A 26 -11.11 -6.04 6.95
C HIS A 26 -10.98 -7.44 7.57
N ALA A 27 -9.87 -7.72 8.28
CA ALA A 27 -9.63 -9.00 8.93
C ALA A 27 -9.00 -8.82 10.31
N TRP A 28 -9.48 -9.57 11.30
CA TRP A 28 -8.96 -9.49 12.67
C TRP A 28 -8.83 -10.87 13.29
N TRP A 29 -7.66 -11.16 13.87
CA TRP A 29 -7.42 -12.42 14.57
C TRP A 29 -6.67 -12.19 15.88
N ILE A 30 -7.16 -12.79 16.97
CA ILE A 30 -6.54 -12.77 18.29
C ILE A 30 -6.17 -14.21 18.65
N HIS A 31 -4.92 -14.42 19.07
CA HIS A 31 -4.47 -15.76 19.46
C HIS A 31 -5.22 -16.27 20.70
N PRO A 32 -5.83 -17.47 20.67
CA PRO A 32 -6.78 -17.94 21.70
C PRO A 32 -6.16 -18.14 23.09
N TYR A 33 -4.86 -18.45 23.14
CA TYR A 33 -4.12 -18.65 24.40
C TYR A 33 -3.11 -17.54 24.72
N ASN A 34 -3.03 -16.51 23.89
CA ASN A 34 -2.08 -15.40 24.06
C ASN A 34 -2.70 -14.11 23.51
N PRO A 35 -3.55 -13.42 24.28
CA PRO A 35 -4.30 -12.26 23.79
C PRO A 35 -3.41 -11.06 23.44
N SER A 36 -2.11 -11.11 23.75
CA SER A 36 -1.16 -10.08 23.31
C SER A 36 -0.78 -10.22 21.84
N PHE A 37 -0.96 -11.40 21.24
CA PHE A 37 -0.69 -11.64 19.82
C PHE A 37 -1.97 -11.45 19.00
N ILE A 38 -1.98 -10.39 18.20
CA ILE A 38 -3.09 -10.01 17.33
C ILE A 38 -2.54 -9.76 15.93
N ILE A 39 -3.30 -10.17 14.93
CA ILE A 39 -3.04 -9.92 13.51
C ILE A 39 -4.24 -9.14 12.96
N ASP A 40 -3.95 -8.02 12.31
CA ASP A 40 -4.90 -7.16 11.62
C ASP A 40 -4.57 -7.16 10.12
N GLY A 41 -5.60 -7.26 9.30
CA GLY A 41 -5.52 -7.15 7.85
C GLY A 41 -6.32 -5.95 7.39
N ASP A 42 -5.65 -5.04 6.69
CA ASP A 42 -6.17 -3.76 6.22
C ASP A 42 -5.77 -3.54 4.75
N ASP A 43 -6.24 -2.46 4.13
CA ASP A 43 -5.95 -2.19 2.70
C ASP A 43 -4.46 -1.95 2.41
N GLY A 44 -3.68 -1.57 3.43
CA GLY A 44 -2.22 -1.47 3.35
C GLY A 44 -1.52 -2.84 3.44
N GLY A 45 -2.19 -3.87 3.96
CA GLY A 45 -1.71 -5.24 4.04
C GLY A 45 -1.94 -5.89 5.41
N LEU A 46 -0.86 -6.22 6.12
CA LEU A 46 -0.92 -6.97 7.37
C LEU A 46 -0.12 -6.29 8.47
N ALA A 47 -0.76 -6.05 9.62
CA ALA A 47 -0.13 -5.54 10.81
C ALA A 47 -0.20 -6.53 11.98
N ILE A 48 0.89 -6.66 12.73
CA ILE A 48 1.02 -7.61 13.84
C ILE A 48 1.36 -6.84 15.11
N THR A 49 0.66 -7.15 16.20
CA THR A 49 1.04 -6.71 17.55
C THR A 49 1.32 -7.91 18.45
N ARG A 50 2.24 -7.70 19.40
CA ARG A 50 2.61 -8.68 20.44
C ARG A 50 2.46 -8.14 21.85
N ASP A 51 1.83 -6.98 21.99
CA ASP A 51 1.68 -6.25 23.26
C ASP A 51 0.26 -5.69 23.49
N LYS A 52 -0.74 -6.37 22.91
CA LYS A 52 -2.17 -5.98 22.94
C LYS A 52 -2.46 -4.65 22.24
N GLY A 53 -1.79 -4.40 21.12
CA GLY A 53 -2.06 -3.26 20.23
C GLY A 53 -1.46 -1.94 20.71
N LYS A 54 -0.44 -1.97 21.59
CA LYS A 54 0.32 -0.75 21.93
C LYS A 54 1.31 -0.40 20.83
N THR A 55 1.93 -1.41 20.25
CA THR A 55 2.80 -1.29 19.07
C THR A 55 2.38 -2.27 17.99
N TRP A 56 2.57 -1.86 16.74
CA TRP A 56 2.20 -2.61 15.56
C TRP A 56 3.38 -2.67 14.60
N GLN A 57 3.59 -3.84 14.01
CA GLN A 57 4.60 -4.09 12.99
C GLN A 57 3.91 -4.47 11.68
N PHE A 58 4.14 -3.68 10.63
CA PHE A 58 3.73 -4.02 9.28
C PHE A 58 4.58 -5.16 8.70
N GLU A 59 3.95 -6.17 8.10
CA GLU A 59 4.63 -7.28 7.44
C GLU A 59 4.87 -6.99 5.96
N SER A 60 5.99 -6.32 5.67
CA SER A 60 6.36 -5.88 4.32
C SER A 60 6.86 -6.98 3.38
N LYS A 61 6.94 -8.24 3.84
CA LYS A 61 7.48 -9.36 3.06
C LYS A 61 6.41 -10.16 2.31
N LEU A 62 5.13 -9.86 2.53
CA LEU A 62 4.03 -10.54 1.87
C LEU A 62 3.59 -9.76 0.62
N PRO A 63 3.42 -10.41 -0.54
CA PRO A 63 2.94 -9.75 -1.77
C PRO A 63 1.41 -9.66 -1.77
N VAL A 64 0.84 -8.89 -0.85
CA VAL A 64 -0.61 -8.77 -0.64
C VAL A 64 -1.21 -7.44 -1.12
N GLY A 65 -0.43 -6.61 -1.81
CA GLY A 65 -0.94 -5.38 -2.41
C GLY A 65 -1.99 -5.68 -3.49
N GLN A 66 -3.10 -4.94 -3.47
CA GLN A 66 -4.20 -5.09 -4.41
C GLN A 66 -4.14 -4.01 -5.49
N PHE A 67 -3.64 -4.36 -6.67
CA PHE A 67 -3.71 -3.50 -7.85
C PHE A 67 -5.09 -3.58 -8.49
N TYR A 68 -5.68 -2.44 -8.89
CA TYR A 68 -6.85 -2.46 -9.76
C TYR A 68 -6.47 -2.75 -11.21
N HIS A 69 -5.49 -2.01 -11.73
CA HIS A 69 -5.01 -2.13 -13.11
C HIS A 69 -3.47 -2.06 -13.16
N ILE A 70 -2.90 -2.76 -14.14
CA ILE A 70 -1.45 -2.83 -14.39
C ILE A 70 -1.18 -2.42 -15.83
N ASN A 71 -0.17 -1.58 -16.05
CA ASN A 71 0.37 -1.21 -17.36
C ASN A 71 1.89 -1.38 -17.41
N VAL A 72 2.42 -1.33 -18.63
CA VAL A 72 3.86 -1.35 -18.92
C VAL A 72 4.21 -0.25 -19.91
N ASP A 73 5.46 0.23 -19.87
CA ASP A 73 5.97 1.18 -20.86
C ASP A 73 6.69 0.50 -22.03
N ASN A 74 7.12 1.33 -23.00
CA ASN A 74 7.88 0.91 -24.17
C ASN A 74 9.40 0.94 -23.93
N ALA A 75 9.88 1.10 -22.70
CA ALA A 75 11.31 1.13 -22.40
C ALA A 75 11.93 -0.28 -22.51
N LEU A 76 13.26 -0.35 -22.65
CA LEU A 76 14.01 -1.59 -22.63
C LEU A 76 15.22 -1.47 -21.69
N PRO A 77 15.19 -2.11 -20.50
CA PRO A 77 14.09 -2.89 -19.94
C PRO A 77 12.85 -2.05 -19.64
N TYR A 78 11.66 -2.65 -19.74
CA TYR A 78 10.39 -1.98 -19.48
C TYR A 78 10.12 -1.84 -17.98
N HIS A 79 9.23 -0.92 -17.64
CA HIS A 79 8.72 -0.69 -16.29
C HIS A 79 7.28 -1.16 -16.16
N VAL A 80 6.91 -1.55 -14.94
CA VAL A 80 5.55 -1.93 -14.54
C VAL A 80 4.99 -0.82 -13.69
N MET A 81 3.73 -0.46 -13.92
CA MET A 81 3.04 0.53 -13.12
C MET A 81 1.59 0.16 -12.91
N GLY A 82 1.00 0.69 -11.85
CA GLY A 82 -0.40 0.44 -11.53
C GLY A 82 -0.80 1.14 -10.25
N GLY A 83 -2.10 1.26 -10.05
CA GLY A 83 -2.67 1.83 -8.84
C GLY A 83 -3.14 0.77 -7.86
N LEU A 84 -2.85 1.01 -6.58
CA LEU A 84 -3.24 0.17 -5.45
C LEU A 84 -4.46 0.74 -4.73
N GLN A 85 -5.32 -0.16 -4.22
CA GLN A 85 -6.42 0.21 -3.35
C GLN A 85 -5.93 0.96 -2.11
N ASP A 86 -6.37 2.23 -1.97
CA ASP A 86 -6.04 3.18 -0.90
C ASP A 86 -4.56 3.36 -0.56
N ASN A 87 -3.68 2.92 -1.47
CA ASN A 87 -2.25 2.88 -1.24
C ASN A 87 -1.48 3.47 -2.43
N GLY A 88 -2.08 4.42 -3.15
CA GLY A 88 -1.43 5.22 -4.19
C GLY A 88 -1.13 4.48 -5.49
N SER A 89 -0.46 5.21 -6.38
CA SER A 89 -0.05 4.78 -7.71
C SER A 89 1.45 4.54 -7.75
N TRP A 90 1.87 3.40 -8.28
CA TRP A 90 3.26 2.95 -8.21
C TRP A 90 3.85 2.64 -9.58
N TYR A 91 5.14 2.91 -9.71
CA TYR A 91 5.97 2.63 -10.88
C TYR A 91 7.24 1.92 -10.43
N GLY A 92 7.64 0.85 -11.13
CA GLY A 92 8.80 0.07 -10.74
C GLY A 92 9.39 -0.76 -11.89
N PRO A 93 10.59 -1.32 -11.71
CA PRO A 93 11.24 -2.08 -12.76
C PRO A 93 10.62 -3.47 -12.95
N ALA A 94 10.56 -3.95 -14.19
CA ALA A 94 10.22 -5.36 -14.45
C ALA A 94 11.38 -6.34 -14.16
N TYR A 95 12.61 -5.83 -14.12
CA TYR A 95 13.82 -6.63 -13.95
C TYR A 95 14.85 -5.93 -13.06
N VAL A 96 15.60 -6.71 -12.29
CA VAL A 96 16.80 -6.23 -11.58
C VAL A 96 17.97 -7.18 -11.81
N TRP A 97 19.17 -6.62 -11.93
CA TRP A 97 20.39 -7.39 -12.19
C TRP A 97 21.09 -7.83 -10.90
N ILE A 98 20.30 -8.23 -9.90
CA ILE A 98 20.78 -8.72 -8.61
C ILE A 98 20.04 -10.00 -8.22
N ASN A 99 20.73 -10.89 -7.50
CA ASN A 99 20.17 -12.20 -7.15
C ASN A 99 19.06 -12.15 -6.08
N SER A 100 18.81 -10.99 -5.46
CA SER A 100 17.79 -10.84 -4.41
C SER A 100 16.40 -10.47 -4.92
N GLY A 101 16.21 -10.31 -6.24
CA GLY A 101 14.92 -9.93 -6.83
C GLY A 101 14.48 -8.49 -6.54
N ILE A 102 13.29 -8.15 -7.03
CA ILE A 102 12.66 -6.83 -6.84
C ILE A 102 12.23 -6.69 -5.37
N ARG A 103 12.38 -5.49 -4.83
CA ARG A 103 12.12 -5.06 -3.45
C ARG A 103 11.28 -3.79 -3.50
N ASN A 104 10.54 -3.52 -2.42
CA ASN A 104 9.68 -2.33 -2.31
C ASN A 104 10.46 -1.02 -2.56
N SER A 105 11.76 -0.97 -2.19
CA SER A 105 12.62 0.20 -2.41
C SER A 105 12.91 0.54 -3.87
N TYR A 106 12.59 -0.35 -4.83
CA TYR A 106 12.70 -0.05 -6.26
C TYR A 106 11.46 0.60 -6.84
N TRP A 107 10.36 0.62 -6.09
CA TRP A 107 9.12 1.22 -6.53
C TRP A 107 9.08 2.69 -6.12
N THR A 108 8.55 3.51 -7.01
CA THR A 108 8.38 4.95 -6.84
C THR A 108 6.89 5.24 -6.87
N GLU A 109 6.42 5.99 -5.88
CA GLU A 109 5.06 6.51 -5.87
C GLU A 109 4.95 7.65 -6.90
N VAL A 110 4.00 7.53 -7.81
CA VAL A 110 3.76 8.45 -8.94
C VAL A 110 2.38 9.12 -8.88
N GLY A 111 1.66 8.90 -7.80
CA GLY A 111 0.36 9.49 -7.50
C GLY A 111 -0.13 8.98 -6.15
N GLY A 112 -0.82 9.82 -5.39
CA GLY A 112 -1.39 9.44 -4.09
C GLY A 112 -2.84 8.99 -4.20
N GLY A 113 -3.52 8.92 -3.05
CA GLY A 113 -4.94 8.56 -2.98
C GLY A 113 -5.18 7.07 -3.26
N ASP A 114 -6.39 6.77 -3.74
CA ASP A 114 -6.74 5.44 -4.23
C ASP A 114 -6.23 5.33 -5.67
N GLY A 115 -5.21 4.51 -5.91
CA GLY A 115 -4.58 4.48 -7.22
C GLY A 115 -5.40 3.64 -8.19
N PHE A 116 -5.88 4.19 -9.30
CA PHE A 116 -6.60 3.43 -10.34
C PHE A 116 -5.67 3.03 -11.50
N ASP A 117 -5.89 3.57 -12.70
CA ASP A 117 -4.98 3.39 -13.82
C ASP A 117 -3.75 4.26 -13.67
N VAL A 118 -2.61 3.67 -14.00
CA VAL A 118 -1.35 4.36 -14.22
C VAL A 118 -0.88 4.02 -15.63
N VAL A 119 -0.71 5.01 -16.48
CA VAL A 119 -0.40 4.81 -17.91
C VAL A 119 0.79 5.68 -18.31
N PRO A 120 1.80 5.14 -19.01
CA PRO A 120 2.92 5.93 -19.50
C PRO A 120 2.53 6.75 -20.73
N ASP A 121 3.16 7.90 -20.91
CA ASP A 121 3.12 8.60 -22.20
C ASP A 121 3.79 7.71 -23.26
N PRO A 122 3.12 7.45 -24.40
CA PRO A 122 3.62 6.52 -25.41
C PRO A 122 4.87 7.02 -26.15
N ASP A 123 5.06 8.34 -26.23
CA ASP A 123 6.18 8.99 -26.93
C ASP A 123 7.33 9.34 -25.96
N ASN A 124 7.03 9.55 -24.68
CA ASN A 124 8.02 9.85 -23.63
C ASN A 124 7.70 9.15 -22.31
N TYR A 125 8.17 7.91 -22.16
CA TYR A 125 7.95 7.07 -20.97
C TYR A 125 8.46 7.67 -19.64
N ASN A 126 9.17 8.80 -19.65
CA ASN A 126 9.48 9.52 -18.41
C ASN A 126 8.22 10.16 -17.80
N TRP A 127 7.19 10.42 -18.59
CA TRP A 127 5.91 10.90 -18.09
C TRP A 127 4.96 9.73 -17.86
N VAL A 128 4.36 9.68 -16.67
CA VAL A 128 3.28 8.76 -16.33
C VAL A 128 2.07 9.56 -15.88
N TYR A 129 0.89 9.08 -16.21
CA TYR A 129 -0.39 9.62 -15.79
C TYR A 129 -1.01 8.68 -14.78
N SER A 130 -1.49 9.20 -13.66
CA SER A 130 -2.12 8.42 -12.59
C SER A 130 -3.52 8.97 -12.31
N MET A 131 -4.48 8.07 -12.11
CA MET A 131 -5.84 8.44 -11.70
C MET A 131 -6.06 8.16 -10.22
N SER A 132 -6.80 9.05 -9.57
CA SER A 132 -7.28 8.87 -8.19
C SER A 132 -8.80 9.04 -8.06
N GLN A 133 -9.33 9.04 -6.83
CA GLN A 133 -10.77 9.09 -6.57
C GLN A 133 -11.45 10.24 -7.33
N GLU A 134 -12.74 10.04 -7.64
CA GLU A 134 -13.56 11.05 -8.31
C GLU A 134 -13.08 11.46 -9.73
N GLY A 135 -12.19 10.66 -10.33
CA GLY A 135 -11.68 10.90 -11.69
C GLY A 135 -10.60 11.97 -11.76
N GLU A 136 -9.92 12.23 -10.63
CA GLU A 136 -8.74 13.09 -10.61
C GLU A 136 -7.61 12.47 -11.44
N LEU A 137 -6.87 13.32 -12.15
CA LEU A 137 -5.81 12.93 -13.08
C LEU A 137 -4.56 13.75 -12.79
N GLY A 138 -3.54 13.05 -12.30
CA GLY A 138 -2.19 13.57 -12.12
C GLY A 138 -1.26 13.14 -13.25
N ARG A 139 -0.11 13.81 -13.32
CA ARG A 139 1.04 13.35 -14.10
C ARG A 139 2.30 13.47 -13.25
N TYR A 140 3.27 12.61 -13.51
CA TYR A 140 4.55 12.60 -12.82
C TYR A 140 5.67 12.31 -13.81
N ASN A 141 6.76 13.06 -13.74
CA ASN A 141 7.96 12.78 -14.51
C ASN A 141 8.93 11.94 -13.68
N VAL A 142 9.08 10.64 -13.99
CA VAL A 142 9.92 9.70 -13.23
C VAL A 142 11.42 10.00 -13.30
N ALA A 143 11.87 10.81 -14.27
CA ALA A 143 13.26 11.22 -14.38
C ALA A 143 13.59 12.49 -13.57
N THR A 144 12.63 13.41 -13.42
CA THR A 144 12.86 14.73 -12.81
C THR A 144 12.12 14.95 -11.49
N GLY A 145 11.08 14.17 -11.21
CA GLY A 145 10.15 14.37 -10.10
C GLY A 145 9.13 15.49 -10.31
N GLU A 146 9.02 16.03 -11.52
CA GLU A 146 8.02 17.06 -11.87
C GLU A 146 6.60 16.51 -11.80
N GLN A 147 5.67 17.28 -11.23
CA GLN A 147 4.23 17.00 -11.15
C GLN A 147 3.46 18.08 -11.91
#